data_AF-A2RNC4-F1
#
_entry.id   AF-A2RNC4-F1
#
_cell.length_a   1.000
_cell.length_b   1.000
_cell.length_c   1.000
_cell.angle_alpha   90.00
_cell.angle_beta   90.00
_cell.angle_gamma   90.00
#
_symmetry.space_group_name_H-M   'P 1'
#
loop_
_entity.id
_entity.type
_entity.pdbx_description
1 polymer ?
#
loop_
_entity_poly.entity_id
_entity_poly.type
_entity_poly.pdbx_seq_one_letter_code
_entity_poly.pdbx_strand_id
1 'polypeptide(L)'
;MTKKIILVFVEGVSDDTVFNFLLENICNQQKYKTEIIGGDPFSDNENIRKGGKTIVNEAVKGYLSKNKLKAKDIEYVAFITDADGINIPRRDFIIEEVHAMESNYIYDLDNGIVKSKNLRCRTNILTSWERKNEKLCPLMCDGVTTRVNSYNIPIGLYFNSVNLEHVTQGKILPWDKKDDAADDLIDQYENNIEGLFQIFKDKTISDNLKDSWEALKESEWRVPYSNVNILFEKIRQINEG
;
A
#
# COMPACT_ATOMS: atom_id res chain seq x y z
N MET A 1 7.44 -22.18 22.24
CA MET A 1 7.71 -21.74 20.85
C MET A 1 8.02 -20.26 20.85
N THR A 2 9.03 -19.83 20.09
CA THR A 2 9.30 -18.39 19.89
C THR A 2 8.21 -17.83 18.98
N LYS A 3 7.47 -16.82 19.43
CA LYS A 3 6.46 -16.15 18.61
C LYS A 3 7.17 -15.46 17.43
N LYS A 4 6.81 -15.87 16.20
CA LYS A 4 7.32 -15.25 14.98
C LYS A 4 6.59 -13.92 14.70
N ILE A 5 7.19 -13.12 13.83
CA ILE A 5 6.79 -11.75 13.52
C ILE A 5 6.04 -11.72 12.20
N ILE A 6 4.93 -10.98 12.15
CA ILE A 6 4.30 -10.53 10.91
C ILE A 6 4.80 -9.10 10.65
N LEU A 7 5.59 -8.92 9.60
CA LEU A 7 6.15 -7.61 9.26
C LEU A 7 5.29 -6.95 8.19
N VAL A 8 4.78 -5.75 8.46
CA VAL A 8 3.93 -4.98 7.55
C VAL A 8 4.66 -3.72 7.14
N PHE A 9 5.05 -3.63 5.88
CA PHE A 9 5.63 -2.42 5.32
C PHE A 9 4.53 -1.51 4.78
N VAL A 10 4.65 -0.22 5.09
CA VAL A 10 3.75 0.84 4.66
C VAL A 10 4.55 2.02 4.10
N GLU A 11 3.95 2.84 3.23
CA GLU A 11 4.66 3.91 2.54
C GLU A 11 4.95 5.11 3.45
N GLY A 12 3.95 5.59 4.20
CA GLY A 12 4.03 6.82 5.00
C GLY A 12 3.64 6.67 6.47
N VAL A 13 3.71 7.81 7.17
CA VAL A 13 3.35 7.93 8.60
C VAL A 13 1.84 7.81 8.80
N SER A 14 1.02 8.41 7.92
CA SER A 14 -0.44 8.25 7.96
C SER A 14 -0.87 6.78 7.82
N ASP A 15 -0.24 6.01 6.92
CA ASP A 15 -0.46 4.57 6.80
C ASP A 15 -0.10 3.81 8.07
N ASP A 16 1.08 4.09 8.64
CA ASP A 16 1.52 3.46 9.88
C ASP A 16 0.56 3.72 11.03
N THR A 17 0.10 4.97 11.17
CA THR A 17 -0.87 5.39 12.20
C THR A 17 -2.13 4.54 12.14
N VAL A 18 -2.74 4.44 10.95
CA VAL A 18 -3.99 3.69 10.77
C VAL A 18 -3.79 2.18 10.89
N PHE A 19 -2.79 1.63 10.19
CA PHE A 19 -2.59 0.18 10.17
C PHE A 19 -2.00 -0.36 11.47
N ASN A 20 -1.12 0.38 12.17
CA ASN A 20 -0.65 -0.05 13.48
C ASN A 20 -1.82 -0.11 14.47
N PHE A 21 -2.71 0.90 14.49
CA PHE A 21 -3.91 0.88 15.33
C PHE A 21 -4.83 -0.31 15.02
N LEU A 22 -5.10 -0.60 13.75
CA LEU A 22 -5.93 -1.76 13.39
C LEU A 22 -5.27 -3.09 13.78
N LEU A 23 -3.97 -3.23 13.51
CA LEU A 23 -3.24 -4.46 13.79
C LEU A 23 -3.12 -4.72 15.30
N GLU A 24 -2.96 -3.67 16.12
CA GLU A 24 -3.04 -3.73 17.60
C GLU A 24 -4.32 -4.40 18.07
N ASN A 25 -5.44 -4.12 17.40
CA ASN A 25 -6.76 -4.58 17.78
C ASN A 25 -7.16 -5.96 17.19
N ILE A 26 -6.39 -6.53 16.25
CA ILE A 26 -6.60 -7.91 15.75
C ILE A 26 -5.60 -8.90 16.36
N CYS A 27 -4.39 -8.43 16.68
CA CYS A 27 -3.30 -9.31 17.08
C CYS A 27 -3.22 -9.49 18.59
N ASN A 28 -3.89 -10.51 19.13
CA ASN A 28 -3.84 -10.81 20.56
C ASN A 28 -2.54 -11.50 21.03
N GLN A 29 -1.72 -12.08 20.13
CA GLN A 29 -0.56 -12.88 20.53
C GLN A 29 0.68 -12.81 19.64
N GLN A 30 0.58 -12.52 18.34
CA GLN A 30 1.77 -12.40 17.48
C GLN A 30 2.41 -11.02 17.58
N LYS A 31 3.74 -10.98 17.42
CA LYS A 31 4.47 -9.72 17.31
C LYS A 31 4.32 -9.25 15.87
N TYR A 32 3.18 -8.66 15.49
CA TYR A 32 3.18 -7.87 14.27
C TYR A 32 4.06 -6.63 14.50
N LYS A 33 4.64 -6.13 13.43
CA LYS A 33 5.38 -4.87 13.41
C LYS A 33 5.12 -4.17 12.10
N THR A 34 4.69 -2.92 12.19
CA THR A 34 4.72 -2.02 11.05
C THR A 34 6.12 -1.44 10.90
N GLU A 35 6.57 -1.21 9.66
CA GLU A 35 7.80 -0.49 9.35
C GLU A 35 7.52 0.46 8.17
N ILE A 36 7.74 1.74 8.41
CA ILE A 36 7.61 2.79 7.40
C ILE A 36 8.79 2.68 6.42
N ILE A 37 8.50 2.60 5.12
CA ILE A 37 9.52 2.62 4.06
C ILE A 37 10.03 4.06 3.85
N GLY A 38 9.12 5.05 3.89
CA GLY A 38 9.45 6.46 3.64
C GLY A 38 9.24 6.85 2.18
N GLY A 39 8.00 6.77 1.71
CA GLY A 39 7.59 6.99 0.32
C GLY A 39 7.39 5.68 -0.46
N ASP A 40 7.06 5.81 -1.75
CA ASP A 40 6.83 4.67 -2.64
C ASP A 40 8.16 4.12 -3.22
N PRO A 41 8.63 2.94 -2.75
CA PRO A 41 9.90 2.40 -3.18
C PRO A 41 9.87 1.88 -4.63
N PHE A 42 8.68 1.64 -5.20
CA PHE A 42 8.49 1.10 -6.53
C PHE A 42 8.54 2.21 -7.60
N SER A 43 8.22 3.46 -7.26
CA SER A 43 8.38 4.60 -8.17
C SER A 43 9.64 5.44 -7.94
N ASP A 44 10.37 5.20 -6.83
CA ASP A 44 11.61 5.89 -6.50
C ASP A 44 12.72 5.73 -7.56
N ASN A 45 13.40 6.84 -7.86
CA ASN A 45 14.55 6.93 -8.74
C ASN A 45 15.79 6.22 -8.18
N GLU A 46 15.95 6.11 -6.86
CA GLU A 46 17.02 5.31 -6.26
C GLU A 46 16.90 3.82 -6.62
N ASN A 47 15.66 3.36 -6.85
CA ASN A 47 15.35 1.99 -7.22
C ASN A 47 15.13 1.80 -8.73
N ILE A 48 15.52 2.76 -9.58
CA ILE A 48 15.22 2.71 -11.02
C ILE A 48 15.76 1.46 -11.74
N ARG A 49 16.89 0.90 -11.27
CA ARG A 49 17.50 -0.31 -11.86
C ARG A 49 17.12 -1.61 -11.16
N LYS A 50 16.30 -1.56 -10.11
CA LYS A 50 15.94 -2.72 -9.29
C LYS A 50 14.56 -3.24 -9.68
N GLY A 51 14.42 -4.56 -9.78
CA GLY A 51 13.10 -5.20 -9.90
C GLY A 51 12.37 -5.24 -8.56
N GLY A 52 11.04 -5.35 -8.56
CA GLY A 52 10.23 -5.32 -7.33
C GLY A 52 10.60 -6.38 -6.30
N LYS A 53 10.91 -7.61 -6.74
CA LYS A 53 11.39 -8.68 -5.84
C LYS A 53 12.70 -8.31 -5.13
N THR A 54 13.59 -7.58 -5.79
CA THR A 54 14.84 -7.09 -5.20
C THR A 54 14.56 -6.00 -4.16
N ILE A 55 13.70 -5.03 -4.50
CA ILE A 55 13.28 -3.96 -3.59
C ILE A 55 12.71 -4.55 -2.29
N VAL A 56 11.78 -5.50 -2.42
CA VAL A 56 11.18 -6.21 -1.27
C VAL A 56 12.24 -6.97 -0.46
N ASN A 57 13.15 -7.70 -1.12
CA ASN A 57 14.21 -8.44 -0.42
C ASN A 57 15.14 -7.52 0.37
N GLU A 58 15.51 -6.37 -0.20
CA GLU A 58 16.37 -5.38 0.45
C GLU A 58 15.67 -4.73 1.65
N ALA A 59 14.38 -4.37 1.53
CA ALA A 59 13.59 -3.85 2.65
C ALA A 59 13.53 -4.85 3.81
N VAL A 60 13.21 -6.12 3.53
CA VAL A 60 13.20 -7.19 4.55
C VAL A 60 14.58 -7.38 5.19
N LYS A 61 15.66 -7.42 4.40
CA LYS A 61 17.03 -7.53 4.93
C LYS A 61 17.42 -6.32 5.79
N GLY A 62 17.02 -5.12 5.38
CA GLY A 62 17.24 -3.88 6.12
C GLY A 62 16.61 -3.94 7.50
N TYR A 63 15.32 -4.31 7.56
CA TYR A 63 14.59 -4.47 8.82
C TYR A 63 15.23 -5.54 9.72
N LEU A 64 15.57 -6.71 9.17
CA LEU A 64 16.21 -7.79 9.93
C LEU A 64 17.56 -7.35 10.52
N SER A 65 18.39 -6.66 9.74
CA SER A 65 19.69 -6.16 10.17
C SER A 65 19.55 -5.11 11.28
N LYS A 66 18.70 -4.09 11.05
CA LYS A 66 18.40 -3.01 12.02
C LYS A 66 17.93 -3.55 13.36
N ASN A 67 17.10 -4.58 13.36
CA ASN A 67 16.50 -5.17 14.56
C ASN A 67 17.22 -6.41 15.10
N LYS A 68 18.37 -6.79 14.51
CA LYS A 68 19.16 -7.99 14.89
C LYS A 68 18.33 -9.29 14.88
N LEU A 69 17.37 -9.39 13.95
CA LEU A 69 16.49 -10.54 13.77
C LEU A 69 17.03 -11.49 12.70
N LYS A 70 16.62 -12.76 12.75
CA LYS A 70 16.91 -13.76 11.73
C LYS A 70 15.69 -13.98 10.85
N ALA A 71 15.91 -14.38 9.60
CA ALA A 71 14.84 -14.69 8.65
C ALA A 71 13.80 -15.69 9.20
N LYS A 72 14.24 -16.66 10.00
CA LYS A 72 13.37 -17.66 10.66
C LYS A 72 12.44 -17.10 11.74
N ASP A 73 12.71 -15.87 12.18
CA ASP A 73 11.90 -15.16 13.18
C ASP A 73 10.72 -14.43 12.52
N ILE A 74 10.67 -14.37 11.19
CA ILE A 74 9.56 -13.79 10.40
C ILE A 74 8.65 -14.92 9.91
N GLU A 75 7.35 -14.79 10.17
CA GLU A 75 6.32 -15.70 9.64
C GLU A 75 5.80 -15.23 8.29
N TYR A 76 5.56 -13.93 8.16
CA TYR A 76 4.94 -13.34 6.97
C TYR A 76 5.40 -11.89 6.78
N VAL A 77 5.46 -11.45 5.53
CA VAL A 77 5.69 -10.05 5.17
C VAL A 77 4.54 -9.54 4.33
N ALA A 78 3.94 -8.44 4.73
CA ALA A 78 2.97 -7.69 3.93
C ALA A 78 3.61 -6.39 3.45
N PHE A 79 3.37 -6.03 2.19
CA PHE A 79 3.59 -4.68 1.68
C PHE A 79 2.25 -4.08 1.35
N ILE A 80 1.90 -2.96 1.95
CA ILE A 80 0.75 -2.15 1.57
C ILE A 80 1.31 -0.98 0.74
N THR A 81 0.80 -0.81 -0.48
CA THR A 81 1.26 0.24 -1.41
C THR A 81 0.07 0.96 -2.03
N ASP A 82 0.24 2.22 -2.35
CA ASP A 82 -0.72 2.93 -3.18
C ASP A 82 -0.69 2.32 -4.59
N ALA A 83 -1.83 2.05 -5.20
CA ALA A 83 -1.93 1.49 -6.55
C ALA A 83 -2.13 2.57 -7.62
N ASP A 84 -1.85 3.83 -7.26
CA ASP A 84 -2.04 4.97 -8.12
C ASP A 84 -1.32 4.78 -9.47
N GLY A 85 -2.04 5.09 -10.54
CA GLY A 85 -1.52 4.95 -11.89
C GLY A 85 -1.53 3.55 -12.50
N ILE A 86 -1.93 2.52 -11.74
CA ILE A 86 -2.06 1.14 -12.28
C ILE A 86 -3.34 0.99 -13.10
N ASN A 87 -4.47 1.48 -12.59
CA ASN A 87 -5.78 1.39 -13.24
C ASN A 87 -6.29 2.74 -13.79
N ILE A 88 -5.46 3.79 -13.78
CA ILE A 88 -5.81 5.10 -14.36
C ILE A 88 -5.52 5.06 -15.86
N PRO A 89 -6.54 5.10 -16.73
CA PRO A 89 -6.31 5.03 -18.17
C PRO A 89 -5.71 6.34 -18.67
N ARG A 90 -4.80 6.26 -19.64
CA ARG A 90 -4.09 7.42 -20.21
C ARG A 90 -5.01 8.54 -20.75
N ARG A 91 -6.24 8.19 -21.14
CA ARG A 91 -7.26 9.12 -21.65
C ARG A 91 -7.81 10.05 -20.55
N ASP A 92 -7.81 9.59 -19.30
CA ASP A 92 -8.27 10.36 -18.14
C ASP A 92 -7.15 11.30 -17.63
N PHE A 93 -5.92 11.13 -18.13
CA PHE A 93 -4.79 11.99 -17.80
C PHE A 93 -4.66 13.14 -18.82
N ILE A 94 -5.09 14.33 -18.42
CA ILE A 94 -5.04 15.55 -19.23
C ILE A 94 -3.92 16.53 -18.81
N ILE A 95 -3.61 17.46 -19.71
CA ILE A 95 -2.76 18.62 -19.41
C ILE A 95 -3.68 19.81 -19.25
N GLU A 96 -3.58 20.48 -18.12
CA GLU A 96 -4.26 21.73 -17.85
C GLU A 96 -3.21 22.67 -17.28
N GLU A 97 -2.89 23.76 -18.01
CA GLU A 97 -1.90 24.75 -17.59
C GLU A 97 -2.46 25.61 -16.45
N VAL A 98 -2.71 24.98 -15.31
CA VAL A 98 -3.16 25.65 -14.10
C VAL A 98 -1.91 26.17 -13.40
N HIS A 99 -1.57 27.43 -13.69
CA HIS A 99 -0.45 28.12 -13.03
C HIS A 99 -0.56 28.15 -11.48
N ALA A 100 -1.75 27.93 -10.93
CA ALA A 100 -2.02 27.87 -9.50
C ALA A 100 -1.83 26.49 -8.86
N MET A 101 -1.52 25.43 -9.62
CA MET A 101 -1.26 24.11 -9.00
C MET A 101 0.02 24.16 -8.17
N GLU A 102 -0.02 23.70 -6.93
CA GLU A 102 1.18 23.57 -6.09
C GLU A 102 1.99 22.32 -6.47
N SER A 103 1.31 21.20 -6.73
CA SER A 103 1.91 19.91 -7.13
C SER A 103 2.11 19.78 -8.65
N ASN A 104 2.88 18.79 -9.10
CA ASN A 104 3.05 18.50 -10.54
C ASN A 104 1.77 18.00 -11.21
N TYR A 105 0.85 17.44 -10.43
CA TYR A 105 -0.42 16.90 -10.87
C TYR A 105 -1.42 16.80 -9.70
N ILE A 106 -2.71 16.75 -10.03
CA ILE A 106 -3.82 16.55 -9.06
C ILE A 106 -4.79 15.49 -9.60
N TYR A 107 -5.42 14.77 -8.68
CA TYR A 107 -6.56 13.90 -8.96
C TYR A 107 -7.85 14.70 -8.79
N ASP A 108 -8.70 14.67 -9.80
CA ASP A 108 -10.03 15.27 -9.80
C ASP A 108 -11.04 14.10 -9.80
N LEU A 109 -11.39 13.64 -8.59
CA LEU A 109 -12.26 12.47 -8.41
C LEU A 109 -13.66 12.71 -9.00
N ASP A 110 -14.18 13.93 -8.89
CA ASP A 110 -15.52 14.31 -9.36
C ASP A 110 -15.63 14.17 -10.88
N ASN A 111 -14.65 14.70 -11.61
CA ASN A 111 -14.61 14.63 -13.07
C ASN A 111 -13.98 13.34 -13.60
N GLY A 112 -13.37 12.53 -12.73
CA GLY A 112 -12.69 11.29 -13.12
C GLY A 112 -11.46 11.55 -13.99
N ILE A 113 -10.73 12.63 -13.73
CA ILE A 113 -9.53 13.01 -14.49
C ILE A 113 -8.32 13.25 -13.59
N VAL A 114 -7.13 13.08 -14.16
CA VAL A 114 -5.86 13.49 -13.55
C VAL A 114 -5.29 14.64 -14.37
N LYS A 115 -5.01 15.76 -13.70
CA LYS A 115 -4.53 16.99 -14.35
C LYS A 115 -3.05 17.14 -14.07
N SER A 116 -2.25 17.41 -15.09
CA SER A 116 -0.85 17.83 -14.92
C SER A 116 -0.63 19.26 -15.36
N LYS A 117 0.35 19.91 -14.74
CA LYS A 117 0.76 21.29 -15.04
C LYS A 117 1.18 21.51 -16.50
N ASN A 118 1.84 20.53 -17.10
CA ASN A 118 2.39 20.63 -18.44
C ASN A 118 2.78 19.23 -18.96
N LEU A 119 3.13 19.17 -20.25
CA LEU A 119 3.54 17.94 -20.93
C LEU A 119 4.72 17.23 -20.26
N ARG A 120 5.70 17.96 -19.72
CA ARG A 120 6.86 17.35 -19.05
C ARG A 120 6.43 16.65 -17.77
N CYS A 121 5.61 17.30 -16.94
CA CYS A 121 5.04 16.71 -15.72
C CYS A 121 4.25 15.44 -16.07
N ARG A 122 3.35 15.50 -17.05
CA ARG A 122 2.58 14.34 -17.51
C ARG A 122 3.47 13.16 -17.90
N THR A 123 4.45 13.40 -18.76
CA THR A 123 5.36 12.36 -19.25
C THR A 123 6.12 11.72 -18.10
N ASN A 124 6.66 12.53 -17.17
CA ASN A 124 7.38 12.01 -16.01
C ASN A 124 6.50 11.13 -15.12
N ILE A 125 5.25 11.53 -14.88
CA ILE A 125 4.32 10.78 -14.02
C ILE A 125 3.92 9.46 -14.68
N LEU A 126 3.56 9.48 -15.96
CA LEU A 126 3.22 8.28 -16.71
C LEU A 126 4.39 7.28 -16.73
N THR A 127 5.62 7.75 -16.96
CA THR A 127 6.82 6.91 -16.88
C THR A 127 7.04 6.38 -15.45
N SER A 128 6.68 7.15 -14.43
CA SER A 128 6.75 6.68 -13.04
C SER A 128 5.76 5.54 -12.77
N TRP A 129 4.51 5.70 -13.19
CA TRP A 129 3.47 4.70 -13.05
C TRP A 129 3.76 3.42 -13.86
N GLU A 130 4.32 3.55 -15.07
CA GLU A 130 4.76 2.39 -15.85
C GLU A 130 5.85 1.59 -15.11
N ARG A 131 6.88 2.28 -14.60
CA ARG A 131 7.95 1.64 -13.81
C ARG A 131 7.40 0.97 -12.55
N LYS A 132 6.47 1.62 -11.85
CA LYS A 132 5.80 1.07 -10.67
C LYS A 132 5.06 -0.21 -11.03
N ASN A 133 4.23 -0.17 -12.06
CA ASN A 133 3.47 -1.34 -12.53
C ASN A 133 4.40 -2.51 -12.95
N GLU A 134 5.48 -2.23 -13.69
CA GLU A 134 6.48 -3.25 -14.07
C GLU A 134 7.12 -3.92 -12.84
N LYS A 135 7.44 -3.14 -11.80
CA LYS A 135 8.04 -3.65 -10.57
C LYS A 135 7.04 -4.42 -9.70
N LEU A 136 5.79 -3.97 -9.64
CA LEU A 136 4.74 -4.61 -8.84
C LEU A 136 4.17 -5.86 -9.50
N CYS A 137 4.06 -5.92 -10.83
CA CYS A 137 3.53 -7.05 -11.59
C CYS A 137 4.02 -8.45 -11.10
N PRO A 138 5.32 -8.71 -10.91
CA PRO A 138 5.80 -10.01 -10.42
C PRO A 138 5.47 -10.32 -8.95
N LEU A 139 4.85 -9.38 -8.24
CA LEU A 139 4.38 -9.48 -6.85
C LEU A 139 2.84 -9.57 -6.75
N MET A 140 2.09 -9.28 -7.83
CA MET A 140 0.62 -9.31 -7.90
C MET A 140 0.05 -10.74 -8.05
N CYS A 141 0.61 -11.71 -7.34
CA CYS A 141 0.19 -13.12 -7.40
C CYS A 141 0.24 -13.76 -6.01
N ASP A 142 -0.45 -14.88 -5.85
CA ASP A 142 -0.35 -15.70 -4.64
C ASP A 142 0.98 -16.45 -4.54
N GLY A 143 1.37 -16.81 -3.31
CA GLY A 143 2.53 -17.68 -3.06
C GLY A 143 3.90 -17.04 -3.33
N VAL A 144 3.97 -15.71 -3.48
CA VAL A 144 5.23 -14.99 -3.61
C VAL A 144 6.07 -15.19 -2.35
N THR A 145 7.37 -15.42 -2.53
CA THR A 145 8.32 -15.55 -1.43
C THR A 145 9.57 -14.72 -1.72
N THR A 146 10.25 -14.31 -0.65
CA THR A 146 11.60 -13.75 -0.72
C THR A 146 12.56 -14.63 0.04
N ARG A 147 13.75 -14.82 -0.53
CA ARG A 147 14.78 -15.65 0.08
C ARG A 147 15.78 -14.79 0.83
N VAL A 148 15.89 -15.02 2.13
CA VAL A 148 16.93 -14.42 2.97
C VAL A 148 17.77 -15.56 3.56
N ASN A 149 19.03 -15.65 3.13
CA ASN A 149 19.91 -16.79 3.41
C ASN A 149 19.28 -18.12 2.92
N SER A 150 19.08 -19.08 3.83
CA SER A 150 18.47 -20.38 3.56
C SER A 150 16.95 -20.43 3.82
N TYR A 151 16.31 -19.31 4.15
CA TYR A 151 14.89 -19.25 4.50
C TYR A 151 14.08 -18.53 3.40
N ASN A 152 12.96 -19.13 3.03
CA ASN A 152 11.94 -18.50 2.19
C ASN A 152 10.87 -17.91 3.11
N ILE A 153 10.64 -16.60 2.98
CA ILE A 153 9.63 -15.88 3.74
C ILE A 153 8.47 -15.57 2.77
N PRO A 154 7.23 -15.98 3.09
CA PRO A 154 6.07 -15.64 2.27
C PRO A 154 5.76 -14.14 2.32
N ILE A 155 5.35 -13.60 1.17
CA ILE A 155 5.01 -12.19 0.98
C ILE A 155 3.61 -12.05 0.42
N GLY A 156 2.90 -11.00 0.81
CA GLY A 156 1.74 -10.47 0.07
C GLY A 156 1.94 -9.00 -0.28
N LEU A 157 1.40 -8.64 -1.44
CA LEU A 157 1.30 -7.26 -1.89
C LEU A 157 -0.17 -6.83 -1.84
N TYR A 158 -0.44 -5.85 -1.01
CA TYR A 158 -1.75 -5.27 -0.75
C TYR A 158 -1.78 -3.84 -1.25
N PHE A 159 -2.98 -3.32 -1.51
CA PHE A 159 -3.15 -1.98 -2.05
C PHE A 159 -4.25 -1.17 -1.40
N ASN A 160 -4.06 0.14 -1.47
CA ASN A 160 -5.11 1.15 -1.52
C ASN A 160 -5.14 1.72 -2.95
N SER A 161 -6.31 1.89 -3.57
CA SER A 161 -6.41 2.18 -5.01
C SER A 161 -5.64 3.43 -5.43
N VAL A 162 -6.01 4.61 -4.91
CA VAL A 162 -5.24 5.85 -5.08
C VAL A 162 -4.34 6.07 -3.88
N ASN A 163 -4.91 6.15 -2.68
CA ASN A 163 -4.18 6.20 -1.42
C ASN A 163 -5.10 5.83 -0.24
N LEU A 164 -4.53 5.77 0.97
CA LEU A 164 -5.27 5.47 2.19
C LEU A 164 -6.45 6.41 2.43
N GLU A 165 -6.26 7.73 2.30
CA GLU A 165 -7.30 8.72 2.59
C GLU A 165 -8.46 8.64 1.59
N HIS A 166 -8.17 8.25 0.34
CA HIS A 166 -9.19 7.93 -0.64
C HIS A 166 -10.00 6.71 -0.22
N VAL A 167 -9.34 5.66 0.27
CA VAL A 167 -9.98 4.43 0.78
C VAL A 167 -10.88 4.72 1.98
N THR A 168 -10.38 5.45 2.97
CA THR A 168 -11.03 5.63 4.27
C THR A 168 -12.02 6.78 4.31
N GLN A 169 -11.70 7.88 3.62
CA GLN A 169 -12.45 9.15 3.72
C GLN A 169 -13.01 9.61 2.36
N GLY A 170 -12.67 8.93 1.26
CA GLY A 170 -13.10 9.32 -0.08
C GLY A 170 -12.45 10.61 -0.59
N LYS A 171 -11.29 10.99 -0.04
CA LYS A 171 -10.64 12.28 -0.31
C LYS A 171 -9.20 12.10 -0.80
N ILE A 172 -8.71 13.09 -1.55
CA ILE A 172 -7.30 13.23 -1.88
C ILE A 172 -6.77 14.42 -1.09
N LEU A 173 -5.83 14.17 -0.18
CA LEU A 173 -5.27 15.19 0.69
C LEU A 173 -3.84 15.56 0.24
N PRO A 174 -3.43 16.83 0.43
CA PRO A 174 -2.03 17.20 0.31
C PRO A 174 -1.20 16.51 1.41
N TRP A 175 0.10 16.34 1.15
CA TRP A 175 0.98 15.54 2.00
C TRP A 175 1.02 16.01 3.46
N ASP A 176 0.95 17.33 3.69
CA ASP A 176 1.02 17.98 5.01
C ASP A 176 -0.28 17.85 5.82
N LYS A 177 -1.32 17.24 5.24
CA LYS A 177 -2.62 16.99 5.88
C LYS A 177 -2.92 15.52 6.11
N LYS A 178 -2.07 14.63 5.60
CA LYS A 178 -2.30 13.19 5.70
C LYS A 178 -2.20 12.68 7.13
N ASP A 179 -1.20 13.15 7.88
CA ASP A 179 -0.96 12.71 9.26
C ASP A 179 -2.11 13.16 10.19
N ASP A 180 -2.48 14.45 10.14
CA ASP A 180 -3.65 14.99 10.88
C ASP A 180 -4.94 14.21 10.54
N ALA A 181 -5.16 13.87 9.26
CA ALA A 181 -6.35 13.14 8.84
C ALA A 181 -6.36 11.67 9.29
N ALA A 182 -5.19 11.06 9.48
CA ALA A 182 -5.06 9.73 10.06
C ALA A 182 -5.37 9.75 11.56
N ASP A 183 -4.85 10.72 12.29
CA ASP A 183 -5.17 10.92 13.72
C ASP A 183 -6.67 11.16 13.91
N ASP A 184 -7.28 12.07 13.14
CA ASP A 184 -8.72 12.34 13.17
C ASP A 184 -9.56 11.07 12.87
N LEU A 185 -9.07 10.21 11.96
CA LEU A 185 -9.73 8.94 11.66
C LEU A 185 -9.64 7.98 12.85
N ILE A 186 -8.50 7.89 13.53
CA ILE A 186 -8.36 7.06 14.72
C ILE A 186 -9.27 7.56 15.83
N ASP A 187 -9.27 8.86 16.12
CA ASP A 187 -10.14 9.47 17.12
C ASP A 187 -11.63 9.22 16.83
N GLN A 188 -12.03 9.25 15.55
CA GLN A 188 -13.40 8.95 15.15
C GLN A 188 -13.80 7.48 15.45
N TYR A 189 -12.85 6.55 15.35
CA TYR A 189 -13.11 5.11 15.43
C TYR A 189 -12.55 4.42 16.68
N GLU A 190 -11.96 5.16 17.63
CA GLU A 190 -11.33 4.60 18.84
C GLU A 190 -12.30 3.70 19.65
N ASN A 191 -13.58 4.07 19.66
CA ASN A 191 -14.65 3.36 20.37
C ASN A 191 -15.49 2.45 19.44
N ASN A 192 -15.13 2.37 18.15
CA ASN A 192 -15.82 1.56 17.14
C ASN A 192 -14.83 0.98 16.12
N ILE A 193 -13.84 0.24 16.61
CA ILE A 193 -12.79 -0.35 15.78
C ILE A 193 -13.37 -1.25 14.67
N GLU A 194 -14.47 -1.97 14.96
CA GLU A 194 -15.15 -2.79 13.96
C GLU A 194 -15.68 -1.97 12.78
N GLY A 195 -16.14 -0.73 13.03
CA GLY A 195 -16.50 0.21 11.99
C GLY A 195 -15.34 0.56 11.07
N LEU A 196 -14.11 0.66 11.60
CA LEU A 196 -12.93 0.92 10.80
C LEU A 196 -12.51 -0.32 9.99
N PHE A 197 -12.65 -1.54 10.55
CA PHE A 197 -12.50 -2.77 9.76
C PHE A 197 -13.50 -2.86 8.62
N GLN A 198 -14.75 -2.48 8.91
CA GLN A 198 -15.83 -2.56 7.93
C GLN A 198 -15.56 -1.67 6.70
N ILE A 199 -14.88 -0.53 6.86
CA ILE A 199 -14.42 0.28 5.72
C ILE A 199 -13.61 -0.58 4.75
N PHE A 200 -12.51 -1.20 5.20
CA PHE A 200 -11.64 -1.99 4.33
C PHE A 200 -12.35 -3.21 3.75
N LYS A 201 -13.24 -3.83 4.53
CA LYS A 201 -14.09 -4.94 4.07
C LYS A 201 -15.02 -4.50 2.93
N ASP A 202 -15.69 -3.36 3.06
CA ASP A 202 -16.56 -2.80 2.04
C ASP A 202 -15.81 -2.37 0.77
N LYS A 203 -14.51 -2.06 0.89
CA LYS A 203 -13.64 -1.70 -0.23
C LYS A 203 -12.99 -2.91 -0.92
N THR A 204 -13.23 -4.12 -0.43
CA THR A 204 -12.67 -5.35 -1.00
C THR A 204 -13.38 -5.75 -2.28
N ILE A 205 -12.62 -5.93 -3.36
CA ILE A 205 -13.16 -6.26 -4.69
C ILE A 205 -13.05 -7.75 -5.04
N SER A 206 -12.26 -8.52 -4.29
CA SER A 206 -12.09 -9.97 -4.42
C SER A 206 -11.46 -10.57 -3.15
N ASP A 207 -11.60 -11.87 -2.94
CA ASP A 207 -11.20 -12.58 -1.72
C ASP A 207 -9.74 -13.08 -1.73
N ASN A 208 -9.02 -12.99 -2.85
CA ASN A 208 -7.62 -13.39 -2.95
C ASN A 208 -6.74 -12.32 -3.62
N LEU A 209 -5.42 -12.38 -3.39
CA LEU A 209 -4.50 -11.33 -3.81
C LEU A 209 -4.49 -11.19 -5.32
N LYS A 210 -4.31 -12.30 -6.04
CA LYS A 210 -4.20 -12.27 -7.50
C LYS A 210 -5.44 -11.68 -8.15
N ASP A 211 -6.61 -12.20 -7.83
CA ASP A 211 -7.88 -11.77 -8.44
C ASP A 211 -8.23 -10.33 -8.02
N SER A 212 -7.85 -9.89 -6.82
CA SER A 212 -8.06 -8.50 -6.40
C SER A 212 -7.24 -7.50 -7.23
N TRP A 213 -6.01 -7.86 -7.60
CA TRP A 213 -5.16 -7.05 -8.48
C TRP A 213 -5.65 -7.06 -9.93
N GLU A 214 -6.17 -8.19 -10.42
CA GLU A 214 -6.79 -8.28 -11.76
C GLU A 214 -8.07 -7.44 -11.82
N ALA A 215 -8.95 -7.55 -10.81
CA ALA A 215 -10.17 -6.77 -10.71
C ALA A 215 -9.89 -5.26 -10.60
N LEU A 216 -8.85 -4.84 -9.86
CA LEU A 216 -8.47 -3.44 -9.75
C LEU A 216 -8.13 -2.84 -11.12
N LYS A 217 -7.40 -3.56 -11.98
CA LYS A 217 -6.98 -3.07 -13.31
C LYS A 217 -8.16 -2.77 -14.24
N GLU A 218 -9.26 -3.50 -14.10
CA GLU A 218 -10.49 -3.32 -14.88
C GLU A 218 -11.50 -2.37 -14.20
N SER A 219 -11.20 -1.93 -12.98
CA SER A 219 -12.10 -1.11 -12.17
C SER A 219 -11.96 0.38 -12.48
N GLU A 220 -13.00 1.14 -12.11
CA GLU A 220 -12.99 2.59 -12.18
C GLU A 220 -12.08 3.18 -11.09
N TRP A 221 -11.01 3.87 -11.49
CA TRP A 221 -9.92 4.28 -10.59
C TRP A 221 -10.34 5.22 -9.46
N ARG A 222 -11.39 6.03 -9.64
CA ARG A 222 -11.92 6.92 -8.60
C ARG A 222 -12.73 6.18 -7.53
N VAL A 223 -13.04 4.91 -7.73
CA VAL A 223 -13.70 4.09 -6.71
C VAL A 223 -12.64 3.65 -5.68
N PRO A 224 -12.87 3.87 -4.38
CA PRO A 224 -11.86 3.71 -3.34
C PRO A 224 -11.68 2.24 -2.93
N TYR A 225 -11.18 1.39 -3.83
CA TYR A 225 -10.95 -0.03 -3.53
C TYR A 225 -9.68 -0.25 -2.69
N SER A 226 -9.70 -1.31 -1.87
CA SER A 226 -8.56 -1.78 -1.10
C SER A 226 -8.69 -3.28 -0.91
N ASN A 227 -7.58 -4.01 -0.99
CA ASN A 227 -7.57 -5.45 -0.69
C ASN A 227 -6.97 -5.74 0.70
N VAL A 228 -6.75 -4.72 1.54
CA VAL A 228 -6.12 -4.89 2.85
C VAL A 228 -6.97 -5.75 3.81
N ASN A 229 -8.28 -5.88 3.60
CA ASN A 229 -9.07 -6.85 4.37
C ASN A 229 -8.56 -8.29 4.22
N ILE A 230 -7.99 -8.65 3.05
CA ILE A 230 -7.35 -9.96 2.84
C ILE A 230 -6.15 -10.13 3.80
N LEU A 231 -5.42 -9.06 4.11
CA LEU A 231 -4.34 -9.09 5.11
C LEU A 231 -4.91 -9.37 6.50
N PHE A 232 -5.99 -8.70 6.88
CA PHE A 232 -6.62 -8.89 8.18
C PHE A 232 -7.09 -10.33 8.38
N GLU A 233 -7.78 -10.91 7.39
CA GLU A 233 -8.19 -12.32 7.45
C GLU A 233 -6.99 -13.27 7.51
N LYS A 234 -5.93 -12.98 6.75
CA LYS A 234 -4.69 -13.77 6.79
C LYS A 234 -4.04 -13.74 8.17
N ILE A 235 -4.01 -12.58 8.82
CA ILE A 235 -3.45 -12.43 10.17
C ILE A 235 -4.30 -13.18 11.19
N ARG A 236 -5.63 -13.13 11.09
CA ARG A 236 -6.54 -13.93 11.95
C ARG A 236 -6.26 -15.42 11.81
N GLN A 237 -6.15 -15.94 10.58
CA GLN A 237 -5.81 -17.34 10.32
C GLN A 237 -4.45 -17.74 10.91
N ILE A 238 -3.45 -16.87 10.80
CA ILE A 238 -2.11 -17.09 11.37
C ILE A 238 -2.14 -17.06 12.92
N ASN A 239 -3.09 -16.36 13.54
CA ASN A 239 -3.26 -16.32 15.00
C ASN A 239 -4.03 -17.52 15.56
N GLU A 240 -4.90 -18.15 14.75
CA GLU A 240 -5.69 -19.33 15.14
C GLU A 240 -4.92 -20.65 15.01
N GLY A 241 -3.89 -20.70 14.15
CA GLY A 241 -3.01 -21.86 13.94
C GLY A 241 -1.80 -21.90 14.86
#